data_AF-A0A382J917-F1
#
_entry.id   AF-A0A382J917-F1
#
_cell.length_a   1.000
_cell.length_b   1.000
_cell.length_c   1.000
_cell.angle_alpha   90.00
_cell.angle_beta   90.00
_cell.angle_gamma   90.00
#
_symmetry.space_group_name_H-M   'P 1'
#
loop_
_entity.id
_entity.type
_entity.pdbx_description
1 polymer ?
#
loop_
_entity_poly.entity_id
_entity_poly.type
_entity_poly.pdbx_seq_one_letter_code
_entity_poly.pdbx_strand_id
1 'polypeptide(L)' 'LQHYSLNSFQATEFIIDSGHGEGFCIGNILKYAQRYGKKGGRNRADLLKVLHYALMMVHVHDKEVNNSDEN' A
#
# COMPACT_ATOMS: atom_id res chain seq x y z
N LEU A 1 13.09 20.61 2.59
CA LEU A 1 12.37 20.18 3.81
C LEU A 1 11.31 19.17 3.42
N GLN A 2 11.19 18.12 4.20
CA GLN A 2 10.47 16.89 3.88
C GLN A 2 8.96 17.14 3.79
N HIS A 3 8.41 16.95 2.58
CA HIS A 3 6.97 16.97 2.30
C HIS A 3 6.53 15.54 1.97
N TYR A 4 6.84 14.59 2.86
CA TYR A 4 6.41 13.20 2.71
C TYR A 4 5.42 12.89 3.82
N SER A 5 4.24 12.41 3.43
CA SER A 5 3.44 11.52 4.26
C SER A 5 2.35 12.09 5.16
N LEU A 6 1.75 13.23 4.83
CA LEU A 6 0.42 13.59 5.39
C LEU A 6 -0.68 13.41 4.32
N ASN A 7 -0.49 13.94 3.11
CA ASN A 7 -1.48 13.79 2.03
C ASN A 7 -1.58 12.39 1.42
N SER A 8 -0.56 11.54 1.55
CA SER A 8 -0.58 10.20 0.92
C SER A 8 -1.52 9.23 1.62
N PHE A 9 -1.68 9.33 2.95
CA PHE A 9 -2.63 8.49 3.68
C PHE A 9 -4.06 8.84 3.29
N GLN A 10 -4.40 10.12 3.28
CA GLN A 10 -5.73 10.62 2.93
C GLN A 10 -6.10 10.32 1.46
N ALA A 11 -5.13 10.38 0.54
CA ALA A 11 -5.33 9.97 -0.85
C ALA A 11 -5.44 8.45 -1.03
N THR A 12 -4.72 7.66 -0.22
CA THR A 12 -4.80 6.20 -0.27
C THR A 12 -6.14 5.70 0.27
N GLU A 13 -6.66 6.33 1.33
CA GLU A 13 -7.96 6.04 1.92
C GLU A 13 -9.10 6.29 0.91
N PHE A 14 -9.02 7.37 0.14
CA PHE A 14 -9.98 7.68 -0.93
C PHE A 14 -9.95 6.67 -2.10
N ILE A 15 -8.76 6.16 -2.44
CA ILE A 15 -8.58 5.13 -3.50
C ILE A 15 -9.12 3.77 -3.02
N ILE A 16 -8.94 3.45 -1.74
CA ILE A 16 -9.50 2.26 -1.12
C ILE A 16 -11.04 2.33 -1.12
N ASP A 17 -11.60 3.46 -0.71
CA ASP A 17 -13.05 3.68 -0.63
C ASP A 17 -13.73 3.67 -2.02
N SER A 18 -12.97 3.92 -3.09
CA SER A 18 -13.45 3.86 -4.48
C SER A 18 -13.47 2.45 -5.09
N GLY A 19 -13.22 1.40 -4.30
CA GLY A 19 -13.23 0.00 -4.78
C GLY A 19 -12.01 -0.43 -5.60
N HIS A 20 -10.91 0.34 -5.53
CA HIS A 20 -9.64 0.03 -6.20
C HIS A 20 -8.46 -0.10 -5.22
N GLY A 21 -8.75 -0.28 -3.92
CA GLY A 21 -7.77 -0.36 -2.85
C GLY A 21 -6.77 -1.51 -2.99
N GLU A 22 -7.26 -2.69 -3.37
CA GLU A 22 -6.42 -3.88 -3.57
C GLU A 22 -5.38 -3.68 -4.68
N GLY A 23 -5.82 -3.22 -5.86
CA GLY A 23 -4.96 -2.98 -7.00
C GLY A 23 -3.89 -1.91 -6.70
N PHE A 24 -4.26 -0.89 -5.92
CA PHE A 24 -3.31 0.14 -5.48
C PHE A 24 -2.24 -0.40 -4.52
N CYS A 25 -2.63 -1.20 -3.52
CA CYS A 25 -1.70 -1.75 -2.54
C CYS A 25 -0.74 -2.76 -3.21
N ILE A 26 -1.28 -3.69 -4.00
CA ILE A 26 -0.49 -4.69 -4.72
C ILE A 26 0.46 -4.03 -5.72
N GLY A 27 0.00 -3.03 -6.47
CA GLY A 27 0.84 -2.29 -7.42
C GLY A 27 2.04 -1.62 -6.74
N ASN A 28 1.85 -1.05 -5.56
CA ASN A 28 2.94 -0.45 -4.79
C ASN A 28 3.89 -1.50 -4.21
N ILE A 29 3.38 -2.61 -3.67
CA ILE A 29 4.21 -3.74 -3.22
C ILE A 29 5.11 -4.21 -4.36
N LEU A 30 4.54 -4.48 -5.54
CA LEU A 30 5.28 -4.95 -6.70
C LEU A 30 6.33 -3.93 -7.15
N LYS A 31 5.97 -2.64 -7.21
CA LYS A 31 6.90 -1.56 -7.56
C LYS A 31 8.11 -1.51 -6.63
N TYR A 32 7.92 -1.60 -5.31
CA TYR A 32 9.04 -1.53 -4.36
C TYR A 32 9.83 -2.84 -4.29
N ALA A 33 9.18 -3.99 -4.45
CA ALA A 33 9.85 -5.28 -4.57
C ALA A 33 10.74 -5.35 -5.82
N GLN A 34 10.25 -4.89 -6.98
CA GLN A 34 11.01 -4.85 -8.23
C GLN A 34 12.14 -3.80 -8.20
N ARG A 35 11.97 -2.73 -7.41
CA ARG A 35 12.98 -1.69 -7.24
C ARG A 35 14.15 -2.16 -6.38
N TYR A 36 13.89 -2.99 -5.38
CA TYR A 36 14.91 -3.54 -4.49
C TYR A 36 15.98 -4.28 -5.31
N GLY A 37 17.24 -3.89 -5.14
CA GLY A 37 18.36 -4.44 -5.92
C GLY A 37 18.60 -3.80 -7.28
N LYS A 38 17.66 -2.98 -7.80
CA LYS A 38 17.83 -2.24 -9.07
C LYS A 38 18.18 -0.77 -8.87
N LYS A 39 17.40 -0.02 -8.08
CA LYS A 39 17.55 1.44 -7.94
C LYS A 39 17.97 1.82 -6.52
N GLY A 40 19.27 2.00 -6.32
CA GLY A 40 19.87 2.31 -5.02
C GLY A 40 20.38 1.06 -4.26
N GLY A 41 20.59 -0.05 -4.98
CA GLY A 41 21.10 -1.30 -4.42
C GLY A 41 20.10 -1.98 -3.48
N ARG A 42 20.61 -2.61 -2.42
CA ARG A 42 19.81 -3.33 -1.41
C ARG A 42 19.26 -2.38 -0.34
N ASN A 43 18.48 -1.40 -0.76
CA ASN A 43 17.96 -0.37 0.14
C ASN A 43 16.88 -0.95 1.08
N ARG A 44 17.15 -0.91 2.39
CA ARG A 44 16.21 -1.34 3.43
C ARG A 44 14.89 -0.55 3.41
N ALA A 45 14.91 0.69 2.91
CA ALA A 45 13.70 1.50 2.78
C ALA A 45 12.69 0.95 1.77
N ASP A 46 13.12 0.20 0.75
CA ASP A 46 12.19 -0.44 -0.19
C ASP A 46 11.48 -1.63 0.48
N LEU A 47 12.18 -2.41 1.30
CA LEU A 47 11.59 -3.50 2.09
C LEU A 47 10.57 -2.98 3.11
N LEU A 48 10.88 -1.87 3.78
CA LEU A 48 9.94 -1.24 4.71
C LEU A 48 8.68 -0.73 4.01
N LYS A 49 8.80 -0.22 2.77
CA LYS A 49 7.62 0.17 2.00
C LYS A 49 6.78 -1.03 1.57
N VAL A 50 7.40 -2.14 1.19
CA VAL A 50 6.68 -3.39 0.90
C VAL A 50 5.86 -3.83 2.12
N LEU A 51 6.48 -3.86 3.31
CA LEU A 51 5.79 -4.18 4.57
C LEU A 51 4.65 -3.22 4.89
N HIS A 52 4.88 -1.91 4.69
CA HIS A 52 3.87 -0.89 4.94
C HIS A 52 2.61 -1.11 4.07
N TYR A 53 2.79 -1.29 2.76
CA TYR A 53 1.64 -1.54 1.85
C TYR A 53 1.01 -2.92 2.08
N ALA A 54 1.78 -3.92 2.53
CA ALA A 54 1.21 -5.21 2.92
C ALA A 54 0.29 -5.09 4.14
N LEU A 55 0.68 -4.31 5.16
CA LEU A 55 -0.17 -4.02 6.32
C LEU A 55 -1.45 -3.26 5.94
N MET A 56 -1.35 -2.29 5.02
CA MET A 56 -2.53 -1.61 4.49
C MET A 56 -3.44 -2.58 3.71
N MET A 57 -2.87 -3.50 2.92
CA MET A 57 -3.64 -4.51 2.19
C MET A 57 -4.43 -5.41 3.15
N VAL A 58 -3.83 -5.84 4.26
CA VAL A 58 -4.55 -6.63 5.29
C VAL A 58 -5.73 -5.83 5.83
N HIS A 59 -5.55 -4.55 6.15
CA HIS A 59 -6.66 -3.71 6.61
C HIS A 59 -7.79 -3.56 5.57
N VAL A 60 -7.43 -3.42 4.29
CA VAL A 60 -8.40 -3.35 3.18
C VAL A 60 -9.14 -4.66 3.02
N HIS A 61 -8.41 -5.78 3.04
CA HIS A 61 -8.97 -7.12 2.95
C HIS A 61 -9.96 -7.39 4.09
N ASP A 62 -9.57 -7.08 5.33
CA ASP A 62 -10.45 -7.26 6.48
C ASP A 62 -11.71 -6.37 6.36
N LYS A 63 -11.60 -5.14 5.84
CA LYS A 63 -12.76 -4.28 5.58
C LYS A 63 -13.70 -4.86 4.51
N GLU A 64 -13.16 -5.38 3.41
CA GLU A 64 -13.97 -5.94 2.31
C GLU A 64 -14.61 -7.28 2.70
N VAL A 65 -13.90 -8.15 3.41
CA VAL A 65 -14.42 -9.42 3.93
C VAL A 65 -15.56 -9.15 4.93
N ASN A 66 -15.35 -8.27 5.91
CA ASN A 66 -16.40 -7.94 6.88
C ASN A 66 -17.64 -7.28 6.24
N ASN A 67 -17.48 -6.49 5.18
CA ASN A 67 -18.61 -5.91 4.43
C ASN A 67 -19.37 -6.95 3.59
N SER A 68 -18.73 -8.06 3.23
CA SER A 68 -19.35 -9.11 2.41
C SER A 68 -20.24 -10.05 3.24
N ASP A 69 -19.98 -10.15 4.55
CA ASP A 69 -20.75 -10.97 5.50
C ASP A 69 -22.03 -10.26 6.02
N GLU A 70 -22.23 -8.97 5.71
CA GLU A 70 -23.44 -8.21 6.07
C GLU A 70 -24.52 -8.16 4.96
N ASN A 71 -24.32 -8.83 3.81
CA ASN A 71 -25.32 -8.91 2.71
C ASN A 71 -25.99 -10.29 2.58
#